data_AF-A0A7L2RHK6-F1
#
_entry.id   AF-A0A7L2RHK6-F1
#
_cell.length_a   1.000
_cell.length_b   1.000
_cell.length_c   1.000
_cell.angle_alpha   90.00
_cell.angle_beta   90.00
_cell.angle_gamma   90.00
#
_symmetry.space_group_name_H-M   'P 1'
#
loop_
_entity.id
_entity.type
_entity.pdbx_description
1 polymer ?
#
loop_
_entity_poly.entity_id
_entity_poly.type
_entity_poly.pdbx_seq_one_letter_code
_entity_poly.pdbx_strand_id
1 'polypeptide(L)'
;MAVSGREPGETVELWGELLPLRQATAGSEEEESEEEFEEELHLAEDALPGAAGQELAAALPPRRAVIVREDGTKKEYEVVGRFPLVGPWWKVNVRAKKRGLKYIVEGYPSYFLRTDIKESNRQILSLFLTECDVPEGFKEKFFTWLPAESLLNFRDLEEKLKQFQASHIHLGRSQRNTKDYDVFYYVSKSFAGKAVLVALTFPRILEFLPVLLPRHFCCLLDTLHWQGKTEGSSDTDGEEVDFGDKILSKLDEILKNEPWKLGFSRIIYKELNLSYCEAVWTAFCQCEHLLRKIPDLQKNALILYDQLKRQCRERGHTYEDQDELARLVSRVMSTEHVWQSLEFLKDQNVVIREKKLVFLPHLYKSEKDIAMYIGDLLANHTWKLDADVRKILNISETSREMVHNKMNITEACEMEHLKEDNPDHHNGENHFPEKGVGSMSGTQSKAEVDLDQVIAVEKICSNPVTIISGKGGCGKSTIVSCLFRHLKQMEKEVEAASKDFEEDLDASEEWNTFDHHWESENLQAKKLLNVLFTAPTGRAASLLSEKTHLPAYTLHQIICSFKWWRRSEHAQQWKFSAVTVLIVDEGSLVSVHILSLVLKLLCEHAQLAKLIILG
;
A
#
# COMPACT_ATOMS: atom_id res chain seq x y z
N MET A 1 18.92 14.64 -35.09
CA MET A 1 17.74 14.67 -35.97
C MET A 1 16.52 14.93 -35.11
N ALA A 2 15.79 15.99 -35.46
CA ALA A 2 14.46 16.42 -34.99
C ALA A 2 14.03 16.08 -33.55
N VAL A 3 14.22 17.05 -32.66
CA VAL A 3 13.38 17.25 -31.47
C VAL A 3 11.98 17.61 -31.99
N SER A 4 11.01 16.71 -31.88
CA SER A 4 9.62 17.02 -32.18
C SER A 4 9.06 17.85 -31.02
N GLY A 5 9.00 19.17 -31.23
CA GLY A 5 8.18 20.05 -30.41
C GLY A 5 6.72 19.64 -30.57
N ARG A 6 6.18 18.88 -29.62
CA ARG A 6 4.74 18.76 -29.44
C ARG A 6 4.26 20.10 -28.89
N GLU A 7 3.55 20.87 -29.70
CA GLU A 7 2.77 22.00 -29.22
C GLU A 7 1.86 21.51 -28.07
N PRO A 8 1.82 22.18 -26.91
CA PRO A 8 0.92 21.79 -25.83
C PRO A 8 -0.52 21.94 -26.34
N GLY A 9 -1.20 20.81 -26.51
CA GLY A 9 -2.60 20.79 -26.94
C GLY A 9 -3.46 21.65 -26.02
N GLU A 10 -4.31 22.49 -26.62
CA GLU A 10 -5.22 23.39 -25.91
C GLU A 10 -6.10 22.60 -24.95
N THR A 11 -6.16 23.05 -23.70
CA THR A 11 -6.97 22.42 -22.65
C THR A 11 -8.37 23.00 -22.72
N VAL A 12 -9.37 22.13 -22.88
CA VAL A 12 -10.78 22.53 -22.99
C VAL A 12 -11.51 22.06 -21.73
N GLU A 13 -12.29 22.96 -21.13
CA GLU A 13 -13.24 22.60 -20.07
C GLU A 13 -14.57 22.21 -20.73
N LEU A 14 -14.97 20.95 -20.55
CA LEU A 14 -16.18 20.37 -21.14
C LEU A 14 -17.27 20.27 -20.08
N TRP A 15 -18.36 21.00 -20.30
CA TRP A 15 -19.58 20.92 -19.51
C TRP A 15 -20.71 20.33 -20.33
N GLY A 16 -21.17 19.13 -19.99
CA GLY A 16 -22.12 18.43 -20.85
C GLY A 16 -22.76 17.17 -20.27
N GLU A 17 -23.72 16.64 -21.03
CA GLU A 17 -24.47 15.43 -20.69
C GLU A 17 -23.72 14.18 -21.17
N LEU A 18 -23.72 13.12 -20.36
CA LEU A 18 -23.25 11.81 -20.80
C LEU A 18 -24.28 11.16 -21.71
N LEU A 19 -23.81 10.61 -22.83
CA LEU A 19 -24.64 9.84 -23.75
C LEU A 19 -24.37 8.33 -23.59
N PRO A 20 -25.38 7.48 -23.83
CA PRO A 20 -25.15 6.04 -23.96
C PRO A 20 -24.13 5.79 -25.07
N LEU A 21 -23.14 4.91 -24.83
CA LEU A 21 -22.23 4.50 -25.89
C LEU A 21 -23.06 3.89 -27.04
N ARG A 22 -22.89 4.42 -28.25
CA ARG A 22 -23.39 3.74 -29.45
C ARG A 22 -22.60 2.44 -29.54
N GLN A 23 -23.28 1.30 -29.58
CA GLN A 23 -22.63 0.01 -29.82
C GLN A 23 -21.85 0.10 -31.13
N ALA A 24 -20.53 0.20 -31.04
CA ALA A 24 -19.61 0.11 -32.16
C ALA A 24 -18.55 -0.92 -31.78
N THR A 25 -18.63 -2.06 -32.47
CA THR A 25 -17.57 -3.02 -32.80
C THR A 25 -16.39 -3.13 -31.84
N ALA A 26 -16.31 -4.30 -31.18
CA ALA A 26 -15.06 -4.84 -30.70
C ALA A 26 -14.00 -4.74 -31.80
N GLY A 27 -12.94 -3.97 -31.57
CA GLY A 27 -11.90 -3.76 -32.57
C GLY A 27 -11.00 -2.59 -32.25
N SER A 28 -10.09 -2.81 -31.30
CA SER A 28 -8.66 -2.48 -31.33
C SER A 28 -8.17 -2.22 -29.91
N GLU A 29 -7.59 -3.26 -29.31
CA GLU A 29 -6.57 -3.11 -28.29
C GLU A 29 -5.39 -2.44 -28.99
N GLU A 30 -5.27 -1.11 -28.90
CA GLU A 30 -4.08 -0.42 -29.40
C GLU A 30 -3.55 0.60 -28.39
N GLU A 31 -2.35 0.23 -27.92
CA GLU A 31 -1.22 1.02 -27.47
C GLU A 31 -1.40 1.86 -26.20
N GLU A 32 -1.04 1.19 -25.09
CA GLU A 32 -0.46 1.80 -23.90
C GLU A 32 0.71 2.71 -24.31
N SER A 33 0.42 3.99 -24.55
CA SER A 33 1.42 5.03 -24.35
C SER A 33 1.49 5.28 -22.86
N GLU A 34 2.50 4.67 -22.24
CA GLU A 34 3.09 5.05 -20.96
C GLU A 34 3.57 6.50 -21.06
N GLU A 35 2.65 7.46 -21.03
CA GLU A 35 2.96 8.74 -20.44
C GLU A 35 2.54 8.64 -18.98
N GLU A 36 3.52 8.19 -18.18
CA GLU A 36 3.62 8.44 -16.75
C GLU A 36 3.35 9.93 -16.50
N PHE A 37 2.07 10.30 -16.31
CA PHE A 37 1.82 11.10 -15.14
C PHE A 37 2.21 10.16 -14.00
N GLU A 38 3.30 10.48 -13.31
CA GLU A 38 3.63 9.86 -12.04
C GLU A 38 2.41 10.00 -11.12
N GLU A 39 1.48 9.05 -11.25
CA GLU A 39 0.28 8.96 -10.44
C GLU A 39 0.78 8.44 -9.10
N GLU A 40 1.23 9.40 -8.30
CA GLU A 40 1.48 9.37 -6.88
C GLU A 40 1.09 8.01 -6.31
N LEU A 41 2.08 7.11 -6.28
CA LEU A 41 1.98 5.84 -5.58
C LEU A 41 1.88 6.23 -4.11
N HIS A 42 0.69 6.65 -3.67
CA HIS A 42 0.27 6.51 -2.30
C HIS A 42 0.26 5.00 -2.05
N LEU A 43 1.44 4.44 -1.80
CA LEU A 43 1.57 3.46 -0.74
C LEU A 43 0.75 4.04 0.40
N ALA A 44 -0.17 3.25 0.96
CA ALA A 44 -0.92 3.67 2.14
C ALA A 44 0.12 3.94 3.25
N GLU A 45 0.64 5.18 3.27
CA GLU A 45 1.89 5.61 3.91
C GLU A 45 1.74 5.74 5.43
N ASP A 46 0.62 5.30 5.97
CA ASP A 46 0.31 5.49 7.37
C ASP A 46 -0.40 4.31 8.00
N ALA A 47 -0.01 3.09 7.60
CA ALA A 47 -0.44 1.88 8.27
C ALA A 47 0.16 1.79 9.68
N LEU A 48 -0.28 2.69 10.57
CA LEU A 48 -0.16 2.54 12.01
C LEU A 48 -0.98 1.32 12.41
N PRO A 49 -0.37 0.32 13.09
CA PRO A 49 -1.08 -0.82 13.68
C PRO A 49 -1.96 -0.43 14.89
N GLY A 50 -2.51 0.78 14.96
CA GLY A 50 -3.26 1.27 16.13
C GLY A 50 -4.53 2.07 15.84
N ALA A 51 -4.85 2.37 14.58
CA ALA A 51 -6.06 3.08 14.26
C ALA A 51 -7.24 2.10 14.19
N ALA A 52 -8.11 2.11 15.20
CA ALA A 52 -9.41 1.44 15.21
C ALA A 52 -10.44 2.11 14.26
N GLY A 53 -9.97 2.69 13.15
CA GLY A 53 -10.79 3.35 12.14
C GLY A 53 -11.21 2.41 11.03
N GLN A 54 -12.25 2.78 10.28
CA GLN A 54 -12.68 2.01 9.13
C GLN A 54 -11.69 2.21 7.98
N GLU A 55 -10.96 1.14 7.64
CA GLU A 55 -10.05 1.12 6.50
C GLU A 55 -10.87 0.93 5.23
N LEU A 56 -11.17 2.03 4.52
CA LEU A 56 -11.79 1.98 3.21
C LEU A 56 -10.77 1.44 2.19
N ALA A 57 -11.23 0.58 1.29
CA ALA A 57 -10.42 0.21 0.14
C ALA A 57 -10.16 1.46 -0.70
N ALA A 58 -8.88 1.76 -0.96
CA ALA A 58 -8.48 2.87 -1.81
C ALA A 58 -8.18 2.32 -3.21
N ALA A 59 -9.03 2.60 -4.19
CA ALA A 59 -8.85 2.15 -5.57
C ALA A 59 -9.24 3.27 -6.54
N LEU A 60 -8.36 3.52 -7.53
CA LEU A 60 -8.69 4.48 -8.57
C LEU A 60 -9.79 3.95 -9.49
N PRO A 61 -10.73 4.81 -9.94
CA PRO A 61 -11.69 4.41 -10.94
C PRO A 61 -11.01 3.95 -12.23
N PRO A 62 -11.58 2.95 -12.93
CA PRO A 62 -11.04 2.46 -14.19
C PRO A 62 -11.11 3.56 -15.27
N ARG A 63 -10.17 3.51 -16.22
CA ARG A 63 -10.23 4.37 -17.40
C ARG A 63 -11.34 3.88 -18.33
N ARG A 64 -12.22 4.78 -18.76
CA ARG A 64 -13.37 4.51 -19.63
C ARG A 64 -13.48 5.61 -20.69
N ALA A 65 -13.92 5.23 -21.89
CA ALA A 65 -14.33 6.17 -22.93
C ALA A 65 -15.81 6.52 -22.72
N VAL A 66 -16.14 7.80 -22.76
CA VAL A 66 -17.50 8.33 -22.67
C VAL A 66 -17.73 9.37 -23.76
N ILE A 67 -18.98 9.56 -24.15
CA ILE A 67 -19.37 10.62 -25.08
C ILE A 67 -20.01 11.74 -24.27
N VAL A 68 -19.40 12.92 -24.28
CA VAL A 68 -19.91 14.12 -23.62
C VAL A 68 -20.54 15.03 -24.68
N ARG A 69 -21.81 15.36 -24.52
CA ARG A 69 -22.50 16.37 -25.34
C ARG A 69 -22.49 17.71 -24.63
N GLU A 70 -21.71 18.66 -25.15
CA GLU A 70 -21.56 19.98 -24.53
C GLU A 70 -22.89 20.76 -24.54
N ASP A 71 -23.23 21.41 -23.42
CA ASP A 71 -24.51 22.10 -23.27
C ASP A 71 -24.66 23.31 -24.22
N GLY A 72 -23.56 24.04 -24.47
CA GLY A 72 -23.54 25.24 -25.30
C GLY A 72 -23.57 24.98 -26.80
N THR A 73 -22.63 24.19 -27.33
CA THR A 73 -22.51 23.94 -28.78
C THR A 73 -23.26 22.71 -29.27
N LYS A 74 -23.75 21.86 -28.35
CA LYS A 74 -24.33 20.54 -28.65
C LYS A 74 -23.40 19.61 -29.42
N LYS A 75 -22.10 19.91 -29.49
CA LYS A 75 -21.08 19.02 -30.07
C LYS A 75 -20.84 17.82 -29.17
N GLU A 76 -20.58 16.68 -29.79
CA GLU A 76 -20.26 15.43 -29.11
C GLU A 76 -18.74 15.24 -29.10
N TYR A 77 -18.19 14.98 -27.92
CA TYR A 77 -16.76 14.77 -27.69
C TYR A 77 -16.57 13.34 -27.17
N GLU A 78 -15.71 12.56 -27.83
CA GLU A 78 -15.24 11.28 -27.29
C GLU A 78 -14.10 11.57 -26.30
N VAL A 79 -14.38 11.32 -25.02
CA VAL A 79 -13.51 11.65 -23.90
C VAL A 79 -13.09 10.37 -23.18
N VAL A 80 -11.79 10.19 -22.97
CA VAL A 80 -11.21 9.04 -22.27
C VAL A 80 -10.61 9.51 -20.96
N GLY A 81 -11.03 8.91 -19.85
CA GLY A 81 -10.59 9.30 -18.51
C GLY A 81 -11.05 8.35 -17.42
N ARG A 82 -10.75 8.67 -16.17
CA ARG A 82 -11.20 7.89 -15.00
C ARG A 82 -12.61 8.34 -14.60
N PHE A 83 -13.62 7.71 -15.19
CA PHE A 83 -15.04 8.00 -14.93
C PHE A 83 -15.65 6.96 -13.98
N PRO A 84 -15.84 7.27 -12.68
CA PRO A 84 -16.54 6.37 -11.75
C PRO A 84 -18.01 6.15 -12.14
N LEU A 85 -18.67 7.18 -12.68
CA LEU A 85 -20.06 7.14 -13.13
C LEU A 85 -20.14 7.41 -14.64
N VAL A 86 -20.90 6.60 -15.37
CA VAL A 86 -21.01 6.67 -16.84
C VAL A 86 -22.47 6.77 -17.34
N GLY A 87 -23.44 6.65 -16.44
CA GLY A 87 -24.85 6.63 -16.80
C GLY A 87 -25.34 7.92 -17.50
N PRO A 88 -26.29 7.82 -18.44
CA PRO A 88 -26.78 8.96 -19.23
C PRO A 88 -27.62 9.97 -18.43
N TRP A 89 -27.93 9.69 -17.16
CA TRP A 89 -28.57 10.64 -16.24
C TRP A 89 -27.60 11.62 -15.58
N TRP A 90 -26.30 11.54 -15.88
CA TRP A 90 -25.30 12.47 -15.37
C TRP A 90 -24.95 13.57 -16.38
N LYS A 91 -24.77 14.77 -15.85
CA LYS A 91 -23.96 15.84 -16.44
C LYS A 91 -22.59 15.83 -15.78
N VAL A 92 -21.56 16.12 -16.56
CA VAL A 92 -20.17 16.17 -16.09
C VAL A 92 -19.53 17.51 -16.39
N ASN A 93 -18.68 17.96 -15.48
CA ASN A 93 -17.66 18.98 -15.75
C ASN A 93 -16.29 18.32 -15.73
N VAL A 94 -15.52 18.47 -16.79
CA VAL A 94 -14.19 17.88 -16.89
C VAL A 94 -13.26 18.69 -17.79
N ARG A 95 -11.99 18.82 -17.38
CA ARG A 95 -10.95 19.40 -18.25
C ARG A 95 -10.32 18.30 -19.08
N ALA A 96 -10.18 18.52 -20.38
CA ALA A 96 -9.62 17.53 -21.30
C ALA A 96 -8.68 18.18 -22.33
N LYS A 97 -7.61 17.45 -22.68
CA LYS A 97 -6.68 17.82 -23.74
C LYS A 97 -6.91 16.96 -24.97
N LYS A 98 -6.90 17.60 -26.14
CA LYS A 98 -7.03 16.88 -27.41
C LYS A 98 -5.76 16.09 -27.70
N ARG A 99 -5.89 14.78 -27.92
CA ARG A 99 -4.84 13.90 -28.45
C ARG A 99 -5.37 13.12 -29.65
N GLY A 100 -4.98 13.54 -30.86
CA GLY A 100 -5.51 12.97 -32.09
C GLY A 100 -7.00 13.23 -32.26
N LEU A 101 -7.79 12.17 -32.39
CA LEU A 101 -9.25 12.22 -32.54
C LEU A 101 -10.01 12.21 -31.21
N LYS A 102 -9.35 11.84 -30.10
CA LYS A 102 -9.96 11.71 -28.78
C LYS A 102 -9.50 12.81 -27.84
N TYR A 103 -10.27 13.04 -26.79
CA TYR A 103 -9.92 13.95 -25.71
C TYR A 103 -9.52 13.13 -24.48
N ILE A 104 -8.36 13.42 -23.89
CA ILE A 104 -7.91 12.76 -22.66
C ILE A 104 -8.16 13.70 -21.49
N VAL A 105 -8.83 13.18 -20.46
CA VAL A 105 -9.15 13.94 -19.23
C VAL A 105 -7.89 14.29 -18.45
N GLU A 106 -7.83 15.53 -17.96
CA GLU A 106 -6.88 15.98 -16.95
C GLU A 106 -7.55 16.09 -15.58
N GLY A 107 -7.22 15.17 -14.67
CA GLY A 107 -7.82 15.09 -13.35
C GLY A 107 -9.05 14.18 -13.31
N TYR A 108 -10.08 14.58 -12.56
CA TYR A 108 -11.30 13.79 -12.37
C TYR A 108 -12.55 14.63 -12.66
N PRO A 109 -13.65 14.01 -13.09
CA PRO A 109 -14.89 14.72 -13.43
C PRO A 109 -15.71 15.08 -12.18
N SER A 110 -16.34 16.24 -12.19
CA SER A 110 -17.45 16.60 -11.28
C SER A 110 -18.78 16.13 -11.87
N TYR A 111 -19.69 15.63 -11.04
CA TYR A 111 -20.97 15.08 -11.49
C TYR A 111 -22.18 15.88 -10.99
N PHE A 112 -23.17 16.01 -11.86
CA PHE A 112 -24.45 16.67 -11.59
C PHE A 112 -25.60 15.82 -12.12
N LEU A 113 -26.60 15.54 -11.29
CA LEU A 113 -27.75 14.76 -11.71
C LEU A 113 -28.67 15.57 -12.64
N ARG A 114 -29.05 14.97 -13.77
CA ARG A 114 -30.00 15.57 -14.72
C ARG A 114 -31.39 15.58 -14.11
N THR A 115 -31.90 16.77 -13.79
CA THR A 115 -33.24 16.96 -13.21
C THR A 115 -34.23 17.65 -14.16
N ASP A 116 -33.82 18.03 -15.38
CA ASP A 116 -34.68 18.75 -16.35
C ASP A 116 -34.78 18.02 -17.69
N ILE A 117 -35.05 16.72 -17.67
CA ILE A 117 -35.15 15.90 -18.90
C ILE A 117 -36.57 16.05 -19.48
N LYS A 118 -36.75 16.89 -20.50
CA LYS A 118 -38.07 17.10 -21.12
C LYS A 118 -38.42 16.08 -22.21
N GLU A 119 -37.41 15.50 -22.85
CA GLU A 119 -37.54 14.55 -23.96
C GLU A 119 -36.70 13.30 -23.61
N SER A 120 -37.28 12.10 -23.68
CA SER A 120 -36.61 10.79 -23.40
C SER A 120 -36.43 10.35 -21.94
N ASN A 121 -37.20 10.94 -21.01
CA ASN A 121 -37.14 10.61 -19.58
C ASN A 121 -37.35 9.12 -19.26
N ARG A 122 -38.40 8.51 -19.83
CA ARG A 122 -38.72 7.08 -19.62
C ARG A 122 -37.60 6.15 -20.09
N GLN A 123 -36.89 6.49 -21.18
CA GLN A 123 -35.79 5.68 -21.70
C GLN A 123 -34.57 5.75 -20.78
N ILE A 124 -34.20 6.95 -20.31
CA ILE A 124 -33.08 7.14 -19.37
C ILE A 124 -33.37 6.43 -18.04
N LEU A 125 -34.61 6.53 -17.54
CA LEU A 125 -35.04 5.83 -16.34
C LEU A 125 -35.08 4.31 -16.52
N SER A 126 -35.47 3.82 -17.69
CA SER A 126 -35.38 2.39 -18.00
C SER A 126 -33.94 1.91 -17.97
N LEU A 127 -33.00 2.66 -18.57
CA LEU A 127 -31.56 2.36 -18.51
C LEU A 127 -31.04 2.38 -17.07
N PHE A 128 -31.48 3.35 -16.26
CA PHE A 128 -31.13 3.45 -14.84
C PHE A 128 -31.61 2.23 -14.04
N LEU A 129 -32.87 1.83 -14.20
CA LEU A 129 -33.40 0.64 -13.52
C LEU A 129 -32.70 -0.64 -13.99
N THR A 130 -32.28 -0.72 -15.26
CA THR A 130 -31.43 -1.81 -15.75
C THR A 130 -30.06 -1.81 -15.08
N GLU A 131 -29.40 -0.65 -14.95
CA GLU A 131 -28.11 -0.54 -14.25
C GLU A 131 -28.22 -0.81 -12.74
N CYS A 132 -29.42 -0.68 -12.16
CA CYS A 132 -29.72 -1.06 -10.79
C CYS A 132 -30.05 -2.56 -10.61
N ASP A 133 -29.86 -3.39 -11.63
CA ASP A 133 -30.20 -4.82 -11.65
C ASP A 133 -31.67 -5.11 -11.34
N VAL A 134 -32.59 -4.19 -11.67
CA VAL A 134 -34.02 -4.42 -11.52
C VAL A 134 -34.49 -5.44 -12.58
N PRO A 135 -35.17 -6.52 -12.21
CA PRO A 135 -35.75 -7.46 -13.17
C PRO A 135 -36.73 -6.82 -14.17
N GLU A 136 -36.69 -7.23 -15.44
CA GLU A 136 -37.56 -6.67 -16.50
C GLU A 136 -39.05 -6.77 -16.18
N GLY A 137 -39.49 -7.88 -15.60
CA GLY A 137 -40.90 -8.05 -15.20
C GLY A 137 -41.37 -7.05 -14.15
N PHE A 138 -40.47 -6.45 -13.35
CA PHE A 138 -40.81 -5.38 -12.42
C PHE A 138 -40.75 -4.00 -13.08
N LYS A 139 -39.80 -3.78 -14.00
CA LYS A 139 -39.77 -2.57 -14.84
C LYS A 139 -41.07 -2.40 -15.63
N GLU A 140 -41.55 -3.46 -16.30
CA GLU A 140 -42.79 -3.44 -17.06
C GLU A 140 -44.00 -3.09 -16.18
N LYS A 141 -44.11 -3.71 -14.99
CA LYS A 141 -45.18 -3.42 -14.02
C LYS A 141 -45.13 -1.97 -13.54
N PHE A 142 -43.94 -1.44 -13.24
CA PHE A 142 -43.76 -0.07 -12.81
C PHE A 142 -44.15 0.94 -13.91
N PHE A 143 -43.68 0.75 -15.15
CA PHE A 143 -44.02 1.64 -16.26
C PHE A 143 -45.48 1.54 -16.72
N THR A 144 -46.13 0.39 -16.49
CA THR A 144 -47.57 0.20 -16.72
C THR A 144 -48.41 0.92 -15.66
N TRP A 145 -47.96 0.91 -14.40
CA TRP A 145 -48.60 1.66 -13.32
C TRP A 145 -48.45 3.18 -13.48
N LEU A 146 -47.33 3.64 -14.02
CA LEU A 146 -47.02 5.06 -14.14
C LEU A 146 -47.79 5.75 -15.28
N PRO A 147 -48.56 6.84 -15.02
CA PRO A 147 -49.32 7.56 -16.05
C PRO A 147 -48.46 8.02 -17.23
N ALA A 148 -48.98 7.89 -18.46
CA ALA A 148 -48.28 8.28 -19.69
C ALA A 148 -47.83 9.75 -19.71
N GLU A 149 -48.57 10.62 -19.02
CA GLU A 149 -48.35 12.07 -18.94
C GLU A 149 -47.52 12.51 -17.74
N SER A 150 -47.14 11.60 -16.83
CA SER A 150 -46.31 11.98 -15.68
C SER A 150 -44.88 12.27 -16.13
N LEU A 151 -44.41 13.49 -15.89
CA LEU A 151 -43.00 13.86 -16.00
C LEU A 151 -42.22 13.19 -14.84
N LEU A 152 -41.90 11.89 -14.97
CA LEU A 152 -41.11 11.21 -13.94
C LEU A 152 -39.72 11.83 -13.91
N ASN A 153 -39.38 12.43 -12.78
CA ASN A 153 -38.09 13.05 -12.56
C ASN A 153 -37.35 12.31 -11.44
N PHE A 154 -36.02 12.37 -11.44
CA PHE A 154 -35.24 11.69 -10.39
C PHE A 154 -35.56 12.21 -8.98
N ARG A 155 -36.02 13.48 -8.85
CA ARG A 155 -36.47 14.05 -7.57
C ARG A 155 -37.70 13.35 -6.98
N ASP A 156 -38.62 12.95 -7.84
CA ASP A 156 -39.88 12.31 -7.43
C ASP A 156 -39.77 10.78 -7.49
N LEU A 157 -38.64 10.24 -7.95
CA LEU A 157 -38.43 8.82 -8.17
C LEU A 157 -38.56 8.03 -6.86
N GLU A 158 -37.95 8.51 -5.77
CA GLU A 158 -38.05 7.85 -4.47
C GLU A 158 -39.51 7.77 -3.99
N GLU A 159 -40.25 8.89 -4.05
CA GLU A 159 -41.64 8.94 -3.64
C GLU A 159 -42.53 8.06 -4.52
N LYS A 160 -42.31 8.06 -5.84
CA LYS A 160 -43.05 7.25 -6.80
C LYS A 160 -42.78 5.76 -6.64
N LEU A 161 -41.54 5.37 -6.33
CA LEU A 161 -41.20 3.97 -6.03
C LEU A 161 -41.87 3.51 -4.73
N LYS A 162 -41.92 4.36 -3.70
CA LYS A 162 -42.66 4.10 -2.45
C LYS A 162 -44.18 4.00 -2.68
N GLN A 163 -44.75 4.89 -3.49
CA GLN A 163 -46.17 4.84 -3.88
C GLN A 163 -46.51 3.56 -4.66
N PHE A 164 -45.63 3.13 -5.58
CA PHE A 164 -45.77 1.87 -6.30
C PHE A 164 -45.76 0.67 -5.34
N GLN A 165 -44.80 0.63 -4.41
CA GLN A 165 -44.74 -0.40 -3.36
C GLN A 165 -46.03 -0.44 -2.54
N ALA A 166 -46.50 0.71 -2.05
CA ALA A 166 -47.75 0.80 -1.27
C ALA A 166 -48.99 0.34 -2.05
N SER A 167 -49.08 0.67 -3.35
CA SER A 167 -50.20 0.29 -4.21
C SER A 167 -50.32 -1.23 -4.42
N HIS A 168 -49.20 -1.95 -4.41
CA HIS A 168 -49.16 -3.41 -4.54
C HIS A 168 -49.36 -4.16 -3.21
N ILE A 169 -49.04 -3.54 -2.07
CA ILE A 169 -49.30 -4.10 -0.74
C ILE A 169 -50.83 -4.23 -0.49
N HIS A 170 -51.64 -3.30 -0.99
CA HIS A 170 -53.10 -3.33 -0.82
C HIS A 170 -53.84 -4.34 -1.73
N LEU A 171 -53.19 -4.89 -2.77
CA LEU A 171 -53.79 -5.82 -3.73
C LEU A 171 -53.55 -7.31 -3.37
N GLY A 172 -53.55 -7.64 -2.08
CA GLY A 172 -53.85 -8.96 -1.52
C GLY A 172 -52.89 -10.14 -1.79
N ARG A 173 -52.17 -10.59 -0.74
CA ARG A 173 -52.21 -11.96 -0.16
C ARG A 173 -51.15 -12.13 0.93
N SER A 174 -51.43 -12.99 1.90
CA SER A 174 -50.68 -13.27 3.13
C SER A 174 -49.16 -13.36 2.97
N GLN A 175 -48.41 -12.65 3.83
CA GLN A 175 -47.15 -13.03 4.52
C GLN A 175 -46.16 -14.03 3.86
N ARG A 176 -46.07 -14.12 2.53
CA ARG A 176 -44.98 -14.83 1.85
C ARG A 176 -44.25 -13.84 0.95
N ASN A 177 -43.06 -13.47 1.42
CA ASN A 177 -42.00 -12.71 0.76
C ASN A 177 -42.34 -11.26 0.39
N THR A 178 -42.26 -10.38 1.38
CA THR A 178 -42.16 -8.91 1.23
C THR A 178 -40.97 -8.44 0.36
N LYS A 179 -40.07 -9.34 -0.06
CA LYS A 179 -38.91 -9.05 -0.93
C LYS A 179 -39.23 -9.06 -2.43
N ASP A 180 -40.41 -9.55 -2.85
CA ASP A 180 -40.66 -9.89 -4.26
C ASP A 180 -41.20 -8.73 -5.12
N TYR A 181 -41.39 -7.51 -4.58
CA TYR A 181 -41.94 -6.36 -5.34
C TYR A 181 -41.28 -5.02 -5.01
N ASP A 182 -40.08 -5.03 -4.46
CA ASP A 182 -39.43 -3.81 -4.00
C ASP A 182 -38.38 -3.32 -5.01
N VAL A 183 -38.82 -2.55 -6.01
CA VAL A 183 -37.91 -1.88 -6.96
C VAL A 183 -36.97 -0.92 -6.21
N PHE A 184 -37.44 -0.32 -5.12
CA PHE A 184 -36.62 0.56 -4.27
C PHE A 184 -35.50 -0.23 -3.57
N TYR A 185 -35.76 -1.46 -3.15
CA TYR A 185 -34.71 -2.35 -2.61
C TYR A 185 -33.55 -2.54 -3.62
N TYR A 186 -33.85 -2.81 -4.90
CA TYR A 186 -32.81 -2.93 -5.94
C TYR A 186 -32.03 -1.63 -6.13
N VAL A 187 -32.73 -0.49 -6.17
CA VAL A 187 -32.10 0.84 -6.28
C VAL A 187 -31.23 1.17 -5.06
N SER A 188 -31.72 0.92 -3.85
CA SER A 188 -30.97 1.16 -2.60
C SER A 188 -29.74 0.27 -2.43
N LYS A 189 -29.76 -0.92 -3.05
CA LYS A 189 -28.67 -1.89 -2.98
C LYS A 189 -27.63 -1.68 -4.08
N SER A 190 -28.04 -1.22 -5.26
CA SER A 190 -27.14 -1.03 -6.40
C SER A 190 -26.26 0.21 -6.23
N PHE A 191 -25.03 0.16 -6.76
CA PHE A 191 -24.11 1.30 -6.73
C PHE A 191 -24.68 2.52 -7.48
N ALA A 192 -25.27 2.29 -8.67
CA ALA A 192 -25.88 3.33 -9.48
C ALA A 192 -27.03 4.03 -8.74
N GLY A 193 -27.87 3.27 -8.03
CA GLY A 193 -28.97 3.82 -7.26
C GLY A 193 -28.50 4.60 -6.03
N LYS A 194 -27.54 4.07 -5.26
CA LYS A 194 -26.89 4.80 -4.17
C LYS A 194 -26.30 6.14 -4.64
N ALA A 195 -25.58 6.16 -5.77
CA ALA A 195 -25.01 7.39 -6.32
C ALA A 195 -26.08 8.44 -6.65
N VAL A 196 -27.22 8.02 -7.22
CA VAL A 196 -28.35 8.92 -7.50
C VAL A 196 -29.01 9.43 -6.22
N LEU A 197 -29.24 8.58 -5.22
CA LEU A 197 -29.80 8.97 -3.93
C LEU A 197 -28.92 9.99 -3.20
N VAL A 198 -27.59 9.79 -3.23
CA VAL A 198 -26.64 10.77 -2.69
C VAL A 198 -26.65 12.06 -3.49
N ALA A 199 -26.76 12.01 -4.83
CA ALA A 199 -26.85 13.23 -5.63
C ALA A 199 -28.10 14.06 -5.35
N LEU A 200 -29.21 13.40 -5.01
CA LEU A 200 -30.47 14.07 -4.63
C LEU A 200 -30.38 14.70 -3.23
N THR A 201 -29.74 14.01 -2.29
CA THR A 201 -29.70 14.43 -0.88
C THR A 201 -28.55 15.39 -0.59
N PHE A 202 -27.37 15.11 -1.16
CA PHE A 202 -26.10 15.81 -0.94
C PHE A 202 -25.38 16.07 -2.27
N PRO A 203 -25.90 16.96 -3.14
CA PRO A 203 -25.36 17.18 -4.49
C PRO A 203 -23.88 17.60 -4.51
N ARG A 204 -23.39 18.29 -3.47
CA ARG A 204 -22.00 18.73 -3.35
C ARG A 204 -21.02 17.57 -3.27
N ILE A 205 -21.46 16.42 -2.76
CA ILE A 205 -20.63 15.23 -2.66
C ILE A 205 -20.27 14.75 -4.06
N LEU A 206 -21.23 14.65 -4.98
CA LEU A 206 -20.98 14.23 -6.36
C LEU A 206 -20.24 15.30 -7.18
N GLU A 207 -20.41 16.57 -6.80
CA GLU A 207 -19.69 17.68 -7.42
C GLU A 207 -18.20 17.69 -7.06
N PHE A 208 -17.83 17.54 -5.79
CA PHE A 208 -16.45 17.75 -5.34
C PHE A 208 -15.69 16.48 -4.97
N LEU A 209 -16.35 15.48 -4.39
CA LEU A 209 -15.67 14.30 -3.84
C LEU A 209 -14.95 13.44 -4.90
N PRO A 210 -15.49 13.22 -6.11
CA PRO A 210 -14.75 12.51 -7.16
C PRO A 210 -13.43 13.18 -7.54
N VAL A 211 -13.36 14.51 -7.40
CA VAL A 211 -12.15 15.31 -7.67
C VAL A 211 -11.19 15.30 -6.49
N LEU A 212 -11.71 15.53 -5.28
CA LEU A 212 -10.91 15.67 -4.07
C LEU A 212 -10.38 14.32 -3.56
N LEU A 213 -11.20 13.26 -3.58
CA LEU A 213 -10.89 11.94 -3.03
C LEU A 213 -11.22 10.80 -4.03
N PRO A 214 -10.60 10.79 -5.22
CA PRO A 214 -10.94 9.86 -6.31
C PRO A 214 -10.80 8.38 -5.93
N ARG A 215 -9.79 8.05 -5.10
CA ARG A 215 -9.51 6.67 -4.65
C ARG A 215 -10.55 6.12 -3.68
N HIS A 216 -11.23 7.00 -2.95
CA HIS A 216 -12.14 6.62 -1.87
C HIS A 216 -13.61 6.83 -2.26
N PHE A 217 -13.86 7.61 -3.31
CA PHE A 217 -15.20 7.97 -3.76
C PHE A 217 -16.13 6.77 -3.93
N CYS A 218 -15.73 5.75 -4.71
CA CYS A 218 -16.58 4.59 -4.95
C CYS A 218 -16.85 3.81 -3.64
N CYS A 219 -15.81 3.59 -2.83
CA CYS A 219 -15.95 2.85 -1.58
C CYS A 219 -16.81 3.60 -0.55
N LEU A 220 -16.76 4.94 -0.52
CA LEU A 220 -17.63 5.77 0.32
C LEU A 220 -19.11 5.66 -0.07
N LEU A 221 -19.40 5.48 -1.36
CA LEU A 221 -20.76 5.24 -1.82
C LEU A 221 -21.21 3.80 -1.55
N ASP A 222 -20.31 2.82 -1.69
CA ASP A 222 -20.63 1.41 -1.47
C ASP A 222 -20.94 1.07 -0.01
N THR A 223 -20.27 1.72 0.96
CA THR A 223 -20.50 1.50 2.39
C THR A 223 -21.88 1.95 2.89
N LEU A 224 -22.65 2.67 2.07
CA LEU A 224 -23.99 3.13 2.43
C LEU A 224 -24.99 1.98 2.45
N HIS A 225 -25.77 1.91 3.51
CA HIS A 225 -26.96 1.08 3.59
C HIS A 225 -28.16 2.03 3.62
N TRP A 226 -28.88 2.15 2.51
CA TRP A 226 -30.06 3.01 2.47
C TRP A 226 -31.27 2.23 2.99
N GLN A 227 -31.33 1.99 4.30
CA GLN A 227 -32.51 1.40 4.92
C GLN A 227 -33.59 2.48 5.08
N GLY A 228 -34.65 2.38 4.28
CA GLY A 228 -35.81 3.24 4.46
C GLY A 228 -36.35 3.08 5.87
N LYS A 229 -36.46 4.18 6.61
CA LYS A 229 -37.21 4.25 7.88
C LYS A 229 -38.56 3.57 7.65
N THR A 230 -38.69 2.33 8.12
CA THR A 230 -39.97 1.63 8.11
C THR A 230 -40.65 2.07 9.39
N GLU A 231 -41.47 3.12 9.30
CA GLU A 231 -42.41 3.44 10.37
C GLU A 231 -43.38 2.25 10.50
N GLY A 232 -43.11 1.35 11.46
CA GLY A 232 -44.00 0.21 11.68
C GLY A 232 -43.40 -1.03 12.34
N SER A 233 -42.55 -0.90 13.36
CA SER A 233 -42.50 -1.90 14.43
C SER A 233 -41.97 -1.25 15.70
N SER A 234 -42.90 -0.83 16.57
CA SER A 234 -42.60 -0.75 17.99
C SER A 234 -42.22 -2.15 18.45
N ASP A 235 -40.97 -2.34 18.86
CA ASP A 235 -40.62 -2.95 20.14
C ASP A 235 -39.09 -2.99 20.27
N THR A 236 -38.60 -2.22 21.25
CA THR A 236 -37.30 -2.30 21.95
C THR A 236 -36.21 -3.17 21.31
N ASP A 237 -35.28 -2.54 20.60
CA ASP A 237 -33.83 -2.70 20.78
C ASP A 237 -33.08 -1.70 19.87
N GLY A 238 -32.21 -0.88 20.49
CA GLY A 238 -31.12 -0.13 19.85
C GLY A 238 -31.45 0.92 18.78
N GLU A 239 -31.29 2.20 19.11
CA GLU A 239 -31.12 3.28 18.12
C GLU A 239 -29.81 3.10 17.31
N GLU A 240 -29.79 2.21 16.32
CA GLU A 240 -28.73 2.19 15.30
C GLU A 240 -29.13 3.13 14.16
N VAL A 241 -28.89 4.43 14.36
CA VAL A 241 -28.86 5.39 13.25
C VAL A 241 -27.67 5.03 12.37
N ASP A 242 -27.95 4.62 11.13
CA ASP A 242 -27.00 4.09 10.16
C ASP A 242 -25.73 4.95 10.05
N PHE A 243 -24.57 4.37 10.35
CA PHE A 243 -23.29 5.08 10.49
C PHE A 243 -22.87 5.76 9.18
N GLY A 244 -23.27 5.21 8.02
CA GLY A 244 -22.99 5.75 6.69
C GLY A 244 -23.63 7.12 6.45
N ASP A 245 -24.88 7.30 6.89
CA ASP A 245 -25.61 8.57 6.73
C ASP A 245 -25.00 9.69 7.59
N LYS A 246 -24.43 9.33 8.75
CA LYS A 246 -23.69 10.25 9.61
C LYS A 246 -22.37 10.71 8.99
N ILE A 247 -21.70 9.87 8.20
CA ILE A 247 -20.48 10.25 7.48
C ILE A 247 -20.81 11.22 6.35
N LEU A 248 -21.82 10.93 5.52
CA LEU A 248 -22.16 11.80 4.39
C LEU A 248 -22.70 13.15 4.81
N SER A 249 -23.55 13.19 5.84
CA SER A 249 -24.06 14.47 6.38
C SER A 249 -22.92 15.35 6.90
N LYS A 250 -21.98 14.78 7.66
CA LYS A 250 -20.76 15.49 8.08
C LYS A 250 -19.88 15.90 6.90
N LEU A 251 -19.75 15.06 5.88
CA LEU A 251 -18.94 15.35 4.71
C LEU A 251 -19.52 16.51 3.89
N ASP A 252 -20.85 16.55 3.71
CA ASP A 252 -21.55 17.68 3.10
C ASP A 252 -21.36 18.96 3.93
N GLU A 253 -21.43 18.86 5.27
CA GLU A 253 -21.15 19.99 6.17
C GLU A 253 -19.72 20.52 6.02
N ILE A 254 -18.72 19.65 5.95
CA ILE A 254 -17.31 20.00 5.71
C ILE A 254 -17.17 20.67 4.35
N LEU A 255 -17.73 20.11 3.28
CA LEU A 255 -17.69 20.71 1.94
C LEU A 255 -18.40 22.07 1.87
N LYS A 256 -19.42 22.28 2.70
CA LYS A 256 -20.18 23.53 2.76
C LYS A 256 -19.44 24.63 3.51
N ASN A 257 -18.88 24.30 4.68
CA ASN A 257 -18.38 25.27 5.66
C ASN A 257 -16.85 25.33 5.71
N GLU A 258 -16.16 24.19 5.74
CA GLU A 258 -14.72 24.08 6.05
C GLU A 258 -13.98 23.10 5.12
N PRO A 259 -14.00 23.31 3.79
CA PRO A 259 -13.51 22.31 2.84
C PRO A 259 -12.00 22.03 2.94
N TRP A 260 -11.24 22.95 3.54
CA TRP A 260 -9.81 22.80 3.77
C TRP A 260 -9.45 21.60 4.66
N LYS A 261 -10.38 21.15 5.53
CA LYS A 261 -10.16 19.98 6.39
C LYS A 261 -9.87 18.71 5.59
N LEU A 262 -10.42 18.63 4.36
CA LEU A 262 -10.20 17.48 3.50
C LEU A 262 -8.76 17.35 3.00
N GLY A 263 -7.96 18.42 3.08
CA GLY A 263 -6.55 18.39 2.69
C GLY A 263 -5.60 17.86 3.77
N PHE A 264 -6.12 17.45 4.93
CA PHE A 264 -5.32 16.95 6.04
C PHE A 264 -5.85 15.60 6.53
N SER A 265 -5.14 14.51 6.23
CA SER A 265 -5.49 13.15 6.62
C SER A 265 -5.79 13.00 8.12
N ARG A 266 -4.98 13.63 8.98
CA ARG A 266 -5.20 13.60 10.44
C ARG A 266 -6.48 14.28 10.89
N ILE A 267 -6.91 15.34 10.21
CA ILE A 267 -8.16 16.03 10.55
C ILE A 267 -9.35 15.19 10.09
N ILE A 268 -9.29 14.65 8.86
CA ILE A 268 -10.31 13.71 8.38
C ILE A 268 -10.46 12.51 9.31
N TYR A 269 -9.35 11.93 9.75
CA TYR A 269 -9.37 10.80 10.69
C TYR A 269 -10.06 11.16 12.00
N LYS A 270 -9.77 12.34 12.58
CA LYS A 270 -10.41 12.80 13.82
C LYS A 270 -11.92 13.06 13.66
N GLU A 271 -12.37 13.60 12.53
CA GLU A 271 -13.75 14.04 12.35
C GLU A 271 -14.69 12.94 11.80
N LEU A 272 -14.17 12.12 10.88
CA LEU A 272 -14.93 11.12 10.13
C LEU A 272 -14.51 9.68 10.44
N ASN A 273 -13.45 9.45 11.22
CA ASN A 273 -12.85 8.13 11.46
C ASN A 273 -12.43 7.40 10.17
N LEU A 274 -12.16 8.19 9.11
CA LEU A 274 -11.68 7.71 7.83
C LEU A 274 -10.16 7.81 7.79
N SER A 275 -9.49 6.66 7.74
CA SER A 275 -8.06 6.60 7.53
C SER A 275 -7.71 6.78 6.05
N TYR A 276 -6.53 7.33 5.75
CA TYR A 276 -5.94 7.40 4.40
C TYR A 276 -6.66 8.28 3.38
N CYS A 277 -7.67 9.03 3.82
CA CYS A 277 -8.35 10.01 2.98
C CYS A 277 -7.62 11.36 3.08
N GLU A 278 -7.14 11.90 1.97
CA GLU A 278 -6.55 13.24 1.90
C GLU A 278 -6.67 13.79 0.48
N ALA A 279 -7.12 15.04 0.36
CA ALA A 279 -7.20 15.76 -0.91
C ALA A 279 -5.90 16.53 -1.17
N VAL A 280 -5.30 16.31 -2.34
CA VAL A 280 -4.06 16.98 -2.74
C VAL A 280 -4.34 18.43 -3.14
N TRP A 281 -3.35 19.32 -3.01
CA TRP A 281 -3.48 20.73 -3.38
C TRP A 281 -3.93 20.92 -4.85
N THR A 282 -3.42 20.08 -5.76
CA THR A 282 -3.81 20.09 -7.19
C THR A 282 -5.30 19.77 -7.41
N ALA A 283 -5.91 18.98 -6.54
CA ALA A 283 -7.34 18.70 -6.57
C ALA A 283 -8.17 19.91 -6.10
N PHE A 284 -7.71 20.65 -5.08
CA PHE A 284 -8.34 21.91 -4.69
C PHE A 284 -8.25 22.97 -5.80
N CYS A 285 -7.12 23.03 -6.53
CA CYS A 285 -6.96 23.91 -7.68
C CYS A 285 -7.89 23.57 -8.86
N GLN A 286 -8.40 22.33 -8.96
CA GLN A 286 -9.43 21.97 -9.93
C GLN A 286 -10.80 22.54 -9.54
N CYS A 287 -11.06 22.70 -8.24
CA CYS A 287 -12.33 23.18 -7.71
C CYS A 287 -12.25 24.68 -7.33
N GLU A 288 -12.21 25.57 -8.31
CA GLU A 288 -12.06 27.03 -8.06
C GLU A 288 -13.09 27.60 -7.07
N HIS A 289 -14.36 27.19 -7.20
CA HIS A 289 -15.43 27.66 -6.31
C HIS A 289 -15.21 27.24 -4.86
N LEU A 290 -14.64 26.05 -4.64
CA LEU A 290 -14.31 25.55 -3.30
C LEU A 290 -13.10 26.28 -2.74
N LEU A 291 -12.08 26.47 -3.58
CA LEU A 291 -10.84 27.15 -3.20
C LEU A 291 -11.12 28.59 -2.74
N ARG A 292 -12.02 29.33 -3.40
CA ARG A 292 -12.39 30.70 -3.00
C ARG A 292 -13.03 30.80 -1.62
N LYS A 293 -13.65 29.72 -1.12
CA LYS A 293 -14.26 29.69 0.22
C LYS A 293 -13.24 29.45 1.34
N ILE A 294 -12.07 28.91 1.03
CA ILE A 294 -11.05 28.60 2.03
C ILE A 294 -10.40 29.91 2.49
N PRO A 295 -10.25 30.18 3.81
CA PRO A 295 -9.54 31.36 4.27
C PRO A 295 -8.03 31.26 4.00
N ASP A 296 -7.37 32.40 3.87
CA ASP A 296 -5.99 32.44 3.33
C ASP A 296 -4.96 31.74 4.23
N LEU A 297 -5.15 31.75 5.55
CA LEU A 297 -4.31 31.00 6.47
C LEU A 297 -4.34 29.50 6.16
N GLN A 298 -5.52 28.93 5.96
CA GLN A 298 -5.70 27.50 5.66
C GLN A 298 -5.23 27.17 4.24
N LYS A 299 -5.39 28.06 3.26
CA LYS A 299 -4.79 27.89 1.93
C LYS A 299 -3.27 27.82 2.03
N ASN A 300 -2.66 28.76 2.76
CA ASN A 300 -1.21 28.78 2.96
C ASN A 300 -0.72 27.52 3.69
N ALA A 301 -1.47 27.06 4.70
CA ALA A 301 -1.19 25.80 5.38
C ALA A 301 -1.26 24.58 4.45
N LEU A 302 -2.25 24.51 3.55
CA LEU A 302 -2.37 23.43 2.56
C LEU A 302 -1.19 23.42 1.59
N ILE A 303 -0.79 24.59 1.06
CA ILE A 303 0.36 24.73 0.16
C ILE A 303 1.65 24.31 0.87
N LEU A 304 1.84 24.77 2.10
CA LEU A 304 3.04 24.46 2.88
C LEU A 304 3.13 22.98 3.22
N TYR A 305 2.00 22.36 3.58
CA TYR A 305 1.92 20.93 3.84
C TYR A 305 2.15 20.09 2.58
N ASP A 306 1.60 20.50 1.42
CA ASP A 306 1.89 19.88 0.12
C ASP A 306 3.39 19.95 -0.21
N GLN A 307 4.01 21.11 0.01
CA GLN A 307 5.44 21.30 -0.22
C GLN A 307 6.31 20.42 0.70
N LEU A 308 5.95 20.32 1.98
CA LEU A 308 6.64 19.44 2.94
C LEU A 308 6.55 17.98 2.49
N LYS A 309 5.35 17.48 2.18
CA LYS A 309 5.16 16.11 1.67
C LYS A 309 5.96 15.88 0.40
N ARG A 310 5.99 16.85 -0.51
CA ARG A 310 6.77 16.76 -1.74
C ARG A 310 8.26 16.62 -1.46
N GLN A 311 8.82 17.40 -0.54
CA GLN A 311 10.22 17.24 -0.15
C GLN A 311 10.50 15.84 0.45
N CYS A 312 9.62 15.35 1.32
CA CYS A 312 9.75 14.02 1.89
C CYS A 312 9.68 12.92 0.81
N ARG A 313 8.75 13.02 -0.12
CA ARG A 313 8.51 12.03 -1.18
C ARG A 313 9.59 12.05 -2.27
N GLU A 314 9.92 13.23 -2.80
CA GLU A 314 10.83 13.36 -3.95
C GLU A 314 12.31 13.28 -3.55
N ARG A 315 12.66 13.76 -2.34
CA ARG A 315 14.06 13.81 -1.88
C ARG A 315 14.39 12.84 -0.76
N GLY A 316 13.40 12.14 -0.21
CA GLY A 316 13.59 11.20 0.89
C GLY A 316 13.89 11.89 2.24
N HIS A 317 13.57 13.17 2.39
CA HIS A 317 13.75 13.89 3.66
C HIS A 317 12.78 13.38 4.72
N THR A 318 13.25 13.17 5.96
CA THR A 318 12.36 12.80 7.09
C THR A 318 11.76 14.02 7.80
N TYR A 319 12.42 15.17 7.65
CA TYR A 319 12.02 16.48 8.11
C TYR A 319 12.56 17.55 7.17
N GLU A 320 12.04 18.76 7.30
CA GLU A 320 12.58 19.93 6.61
C GLU A 320 12.89 21.05 7.61
N ASP A 321 13.92 21.85 7.33
CA ASP A 321 14.17 23.06 8.12
C ASP A 321 13.14 24.12 7.78
N GLN A 322 12.63 24.79 8.81
CA GLN A 322 11.58 25.79 8.68
C GLN A 322 11.99 26.98 7.77
N ASP A 323 13.28 27.36 7.77
CA ASP A 323 13.77 28.50 7.00
C ASP A 323 13.91 28.08 5.53
N GLU A 324 14.25 26.81 5.27
CA GLU A 324 14.28 26.23 3.92
C GLU A 324 12.86 26.07 3.35
N LEU A 325 11.89 25.59 4.16
CA LEU A 325 10.48 25.59 3.78
C LEU A 325 10.01 26.99 3.37
N ALA A 326 10.36 28.02 4.16
CA ALA A 326 10.01 29.39 3.84
C ALA A 326 10.62 29.88 2.52
N ARG A 327 11.84 29.43 2.17
CA ARG A 327 12.46 29.72 0.86
C ARG A 327 11.72 29.03 -0.27
N LEU A 328 11.33 27.77 -0.10
CA LEU A 328 10.63 26.99 -1.13
C LEU A 328 9.27 27.60 -1.50
N VAL A 329 8.54 28.15 -0.52
CA VAL A 329 7.24 28.78 -0.75
C VAL A 329 7.29 30.31 -0.89
N SER A 330 8.49 30.90 -0.94
CA SER A 330 8.68 32.36 -1.00
C SER A 330 8.04 33.05 -2.20
N ARG A 331 7.83 32.32 -3.30
CA ARG A 331 7.12 32.82 -4.50
C ARG A 331 5.61 32.90 -4.30
N VAL A 332 5.06 32.17 -3.34
CA VAL A 332 3.62 31.99 -3.13
C VAL A 332 3.14 32.75 -1.90
N MET A 333 3.95 32.81 -0.83
CA MET A 333 3.59 33.48 0.42
C MET A 333 4.79 34.12 1.13
N SER A 334 4.50 35.10 1.99
CA SER A 334 5.51 35.77 2.83
C SER A 334 5.97 34.88 3.97
N THR A 335 7.17 35.16 4.50
CA THR A 335 7.72 34.41 5.65
C THR A 335 6.81 34.49 6.88
N GLU A 336 6.13 35.62 7.11
CA GLU A 336 5.16 35.77 8.21
C GLU A 336 4.00 34.78 8.08
N HIS A 337 3.46 34.63 6.86
CA HIS A 337 2.38 33.67 6.61
C HIS A 337 2.84 32.22 6.72
N VAL A 338 4.12 31.92 6.42
CA VAL A 338 4.70 30.60 6.69
C VAL A 338 4.68 30.31 8.19
N TRP A 339 5.11 31.25 9.03
CA TRP A 339 5.11 31.07 10.49
C TRP A 339 3.71 30.85 11.06
N GLN A 340 2.75 31.66 10.63
CA GLN A 340 1.35 31.52 11.02
C GLN A 340 0.78 30.16 10.58
N SER A 341 1.10 29.73 9.35
CA SER A 341 0.66 28.45 8.81
C SER A 341 1.28 27.27 9.54
N LEU A 342 2.57 27.34 9.89
CA LEU A 342 3.24 26.30 10.68
C LEU A 342 2.68 26.18 12.09
N GLU A 343 2.38 27.31 12.74
CA GLU A 343 1.75 27.26 14.07
C GLU A 343 0.35 26.65 13.98
N PHE A 344 -0.44 27.04 12.98
CA PHE A 344 -1.74 26.43 12.71
C PHE A 344 -1.64 24.91 12.49
N LEU A 345 -0.73 24.46 11.62
CA LEU A 345 -0.54 23.03 11.35
C LEU A 345 -0.12 22.25 12.60
N LYS A 346 0.71 22.85 13.45
CA LYS A 346 1.13 22.27 14.72
C LYS A 346 -0.05 22.17 15.70
N ASP A 347 -0.84 23.22 15.84
CA ASP A 347 -2.02 23.25 16.73
C ASP A 347 -3.07 22.20 16.33
N GLN A 348 -3.26 22.01 15.01
CA GLN A 348 -4.12 20.95 14.48
C GLN A 348 -3.52 19.53 14.60
N ASN A 349 -2.27 19.42 15.07
CA ASN A 349 -1.47 18.19 15.15
C ASN A 349 -1.24 17.53 13.78
N VAL A 350 -1.21 18.32 12.71
CA VAL A 350 -0.92 17.87 11.34
C VAL A 350 0.59 17.70 11.16
N VAL A 351 1.40 18.56 11.77
CA VAL A 351 2.88 18.48 11.75
C VAL A 351 3.45 18.50 13.16
N ILE A 352 4.67 18.00 13.31
CA ILE A 352 5.44 18.09 14.56
C ILE A 352 6.59 19.07 14.33
N ARG A 353 6.76 20.04 15.24
CA ARG A 353 7.88 20.99 15.19
C ARG A 353 8.80 20.78 16.38
N GLU A 354 10.04 20.40 16.11
CA GLU A 354 11.11 20.38 17.11
C GLU A 354 12.15 21.45 16.77
N LYS A 355 12.23 22.49 17.60
CA LYS A 355 13.07 23.68 17.33
C LYS A 355 12.70 24.28 15.96
N LYS A 356 13.61 24.19 15.00
CA LYS A 356 13.46 24.66 13.60
C LYS A 356 13.07 23.55 12.62
N LEU A 357 13.03 22.30 13.06
CA LEU A 357 12.75 21.17 12.20
C LEU A 357 11.25 20.88 12.19
N VAL A 358 10.69 20.70 11.00
CA VAL A 358 9.27 20.40 10.77
C VAL A 358 9.16 19.00 10.20
N PHE A 359 8.38 18.15 10.87
CA PHE A 359 8.21 16.75 10.53
C PHE A 359 6.77 16.44 10.17
N LEU A 360 6.61 15.51 9.22
CA LEU A 360 5.39 14.72 9.12
C LEU A 360 5.31 13.80 10.35
N PRO A 361 4.15 13.71 11.03
CA PRO A 361 4.08 13.00 12.31
C PRO A 361 4.45 11.52 12.23
N HIS A 362 4.20 10.86 11.10
CA HIS A 362 4.54 9.46 10.92
C HIS A 362 6.04 9.23 10.70
N LEU A 363 6.73 10.14 10.01
CA LEU A 363 8.19 10.08 9.85
C LEU A 363 8.88 10.35 11.19
N TYR A 364 8.43 11.38 11.91
CA TYR A 364 8.90 11.66 13.26
C TYR A 364 8.71 10.46 14.19
N LYS A 365 7.51 9.87 14.17
CA LYS A 365 7.24 8.66 14.94
C LYS A 365 8.14 7.50 14.51
N SER A 366 8.36 7.33 13.22
CA SER A 366 9.22 6.25 12.71
C SER A 366 10.66 6.40 13.21
N GLU A 367 11.22 7.61 13.23
CA GLU A 367 12.55 7.86 13.81
C GLU A 367 12.59 7.57 15.32
N LYS A 368 11.58 8.01 16.07
CA LYS A 368 11.49 7.76 17.52
C LYS A 368 11.30 6.28 17.83
N ASP A 369 10.43 5.60 17.11
CA ASP A 369 10.14 4.17 17.25
C ASP A 369 11.42 3.36 16.97
N ILE A 370 12.16 3.66 15.88
CA ILE A 370 13.45 3.00 15.60
C ILE A 370 14.44 3.22 16.75
N ALA A 371 14.61 4.47 17.20
CA ALA A 371 15.55 4.78 18.28
C ALA A 371 15.17 4.05 19.59
N MET A 372 13.88 3.99 19.90
CA MET A 372 13.34 3.27 21.05
C MET A 372 13.61 1.77 20.94
N TYR A 373 13.18 1.11 19.86
CA TYR A 373 13.35 -0.35 19.72
C TYR A 373 14.83 -0.78 19.66
N ILE A 374 15.69 0.00 18.99
CA ILE A 374 17.13 -0.26 19.00
C ILE A 374 17.69 -0.07 20.42
N GLY A 375 17.27 0.98 21.13
CA GLY A 375 17.65 1.25 22.51
C GLY A 375 17.25 0.10 23.45
N ASP A 376 16.02 -0.38 23.33
CA ASP A 376 15.48 -1.50 24.12
C ASP A 376 16.25 -2.80 23.84
N LEU A 377 16.56 -3.08 22.57
CA LEU A 377 17.39 -4.24 22.19
C LEU A 377 18.80 -4.15 22.79
N LEU A 378 19.41 -2.97 22.80
CA LEU A 378 20.74 -2.75 23.37
C LEU A 378 20.75 -2.83 24.91
N ALA A 379 19.70 -2.37 25.57
CA ALA A 379 19.55 -2.43 27.03
C ALA A 379 19.27 -3.87 27.53
N ASN A 380 18.61 -4.69 26.71
CA ASN A 380 18.34 -6.09 27.03
C ASN A 380 19.62 -6.96 26.86
N HIS A 381 20.40 -7.11 27.93
CA HIS A 381 21.65 -7.89 27.96
C HIS A 381 21.48 -9.43 27.84
N THR A 382 20.36 -9.91 27.30
CA THR A 382 20.08 -11.36 27.21
C THR A 382 20.68 -12.04 25.98
N TRP A 383 21.25 -11.26 25.06
CA TRP A 383 21.89 -11.79 23.86
C TRP A 383 23.36 -12.09 24.10
N LYS A 384 23.68 -13.38 24.19
CA LYS A 384 25.03 -13.90 24.08
C LYS A 384 24.95 -15.25 23.39
N LEU A 385 25.69 -15.39 22.31
CA LEU A 385 25.75 -16.64 21.58
C LEU A 385 27.13 -17.26 21.81
N ASP A 386 27.15 -18.46 22.39
CA ASP A 386 28.39 -19.21 22.61
C ASP A 386 28.72 -19.99 21.32
N ALA A 387 29.68 -19.49 20.55
CA ALA A 387 30.06 -20.10 19.28
C ALA A 387 31.56 -19.96 19.01
N ASP A 388 32.20 -21.06 18.61
CA ASP A 388 33.62 -21.11 18.25
C ASP A 388 33.85 -20.54 16.84
N VAL A 389 34.22 -19.26 16.79
CA VAL A 389 34.37 -18.45 15.56
C VAL A 389 35.31 -19.10 14.54
N ARG A 390 36.37 -19.78 15.01
CA ARG A 390 37.37 -20.39 14.11
C ARG A 390 36.85 -21.65 13.44
N LYS A 391 35.98 -22.43 14.10
CA LYS A 391 35.34 -23.60 13.49
C LYS A 391 34.33 -23.19 12.43
N ILE A 392 33.57 -22.12 12.66
CA ILE A 392 32.53 -21.62 11.73
C ILE A 392 33.15 -21.18 10.40
N LEU A 393 34.28 -20.46 10.43
CA LEU A 393 34.92 -19.93 9.23
C LEU A 393 35.66 -21.02 8.45
N ASN A 394 36.30 -21.99 9.13
CA ASN A 394 37.00 -23.09 8.45
C ASN A 394 36.05 -24.02 7.67
N ILE A 395 34.81 -24.23 8.14
CA ILE A 395 33.80 -25.04 7.43
C ILE A 395 33.35 -24.36 6.11
N SER A 396 33.35 -23.03 6.09
CA SER A 396 32.94 -22.25 4.90
C SER A 396 33.90 -22.46 3.73
N GLU A 397 35.19 -22.67 4.00
CA GLU A 397 36.22 -22.89 2.97
C GLU A 397 36.16 -24.30 2.38
N THR A 398 35.91 -25.33 3.21
CA THR A 398 35.75 -26.72 2.73
C THR A 398 34.52 -26.87 1.81
N SER A 399 33.48 -26.07 2.07
CA SER A 399 32.29 -26.02 1.20
C SER A 399 32.56 -25.31 -0.14
N ARG A 400 33.48 -24.32 -0.18
CA ARG A 400 33.94 -23.68 -1.43
C ARG A 400 34.78 -24.64 -2.29
N GLU A 401 35.62 -25.47 -1.67
CA GLU A 401 36.44 -26.48 -2.38
C GLU A 401 35.58 -27.60 -3.00
N MET A 402 34.49 -28.03 -2.35
CA MET A 402 33.57 -29.01 -2.93
C MET A 402 32.78 -28.48 -4.15
N VAL A 403 32.49 -27.18 -4.20
CA VAL A 403 31.80 -26.56 -5.34
C VAL A 403 32.74 -26.42 -6.54
N HIS A 404 34.02 -26.10 -6.33
CA HIS A 404 35.01 -26.09 -7.42
C HIS A 404 35.35 -27.50 -7.93
N ASN A 405 35.36 -28.52 -7.06
CA ASN A 405 35.61 -29.90 -7.51
C ASN A 405 34.44 -30.53 -8.28
N LYS A 406 33.23 -29.98 -8.21
CA LYS A 406 32.08 -30.42 -9.02
C LYS A 406 32.05 -29.86 -10.45
N MET A 407 32.83 -28.82 -10.75
CA MET A 407 32.91 -28.24 -12.10
C MET A 407 33.98 -28.86 -12.99
N ASN A 408 34.82 -29.77 -12.48
CA ASN A 408 35.91 -30.41 -13.23
C ASN A 408 35.64 -31.87 -13.65
N ILE A 409 34.39 -32.34 -13.61
CA ILE A 409 34.00 -33.68 -14.10
C ILE A 409 32.80 -33.59 -15.03
N THR A 410 32.94 -32.87 -16.14
CA THR A 410 32.15 -33.10 -17.37
C THR A 410 32.82 -32.37 -18.53
N GLU A 411 33.94 -32.90 -19.01
CA GLU A 411 34.33 -32.77 -20.42
C GLU A 411 34.75 -34.15 -20.92
N ALA A 412 33.84 -34.82 -21.62
CA ALA A 412 34.15 -35.85 -22.60
C ALA A 412 32.93 -36.03 -23.52
N CYS A 413 33.15 -35.87 -24.84
CA CYS A 413 32.22 -36.03 -25.97
C CYS A 413 31.19 -34.88 -26.12
N GLU A 414 31.07 -34.13 -27.21
CA GLU A 414 31.35 -34.39 -28.63
C GLU A 414 31.84 -33.14 -29.38
N MET A 415 32.52 -33.43 -30.48
CA MET A 415 33.23 -32.55 -31.39
C MET A 415 32.35 -32.33 -32.62
N GLU A 416 32.01 -31.09 -32.98
CA GLU A 416 31.77 -30.73 -34.39
C GLU A 416 32.42 -29.39 -34.74
N HIS A 417 33.21 -29.47 -35.81
CA HIS A 417 33.99 -28.45 -36.46
C HIS A 417 33.13 -27.35 -37.08
N LEU A 418 33.64 -26.11 -37.13
CA LEU A 418 33.79 -25.37 -38.37
C LEU A 418 35.02 -24.44 -38.28
N LYS A 419 35.83 -24.48 -39.34
CA LYS A 419 37.11 -23.81 -39.55
C LYS A 419 36.90 -22.36 -40.02
N GLU A 420 37.88 -21.47 -39.80
CA GLU A 420 38.82 -20.91 -40.81
C GLU A 420 39.35 -19.50 -40.42
N ASP A 421 40.65 -19.46 -40.12
CA ASP A 421 41.71 -18.54 -40.57
C ASP A 421 41.69 -16.99 -40.39
N ASN A 422 42.65 -16.54 -39.55
CA ASN A 422 43.71 -15.52 -39.79
C ASN A 422 43.38 -13.99 -39.71
N PRO A 423 44.39 -13.08 -39.57
CA PRO A 423 45.10 -12.74 -38.31
C PRO A 423 45.27 -11.18 -38.14
N ASP A 424 46.16 -10.76 -37.24
CA ASP A 424 46.80 -9.43 -37.12
C ASP A 424 46.05 -8.29 -36.39
N HIS A 425 46.55 -7.91 -35.20
CA HIS A 425 47.50 -6.78 -35.11
C HIS A 425 48.17 -6.66 -33.72
N HIS A 426 49.49 -6.48 -33.78
CA HIS A 426 50.44 -6.23 -32.69
C HIS A 426 50.23 -4.90 -31.94
N ASN A 427 50.55 -4.87 -30.64
CA ASN A 427 51.84 -4.42 -30.07
C ASN A 427 51.73 -3.55 -28.80
N GLY A 428 52.69 -3.72 -27.89
CA GLY A 428 53.04 -2.75 -26.84
C GLY A 428 53.02 -3.33 -25.42
N GLU A 429 53.98 -4.19 -25.04
CA GLU A 429 55.17 -3.82 -24.21
C GLU A 429 54.84 -3.57 -22.72
N ASN A 430 55.56 -4.04 -21.69
CA ASN A 430 56.81 -4.78 -21.60
C ASN A 430 56.92 -5.39 -20.17
N HIS A 431 57.48 -6.60 -20.15
CA HIS A 431 58.10 -7.42 -19.11
C HIS A 431 58.58 -6.79 -17.78
N PHE A 432 58.52 -7.58 -16.70
CA PHE A 432 59.67 -7.95 -15.83
C PHE A 432 59.32 -9.21 -14.98
N PRO A 433 60.28 -10.02 -14.49
CA PRO A 433 60.60 -11.32 -15.10
C PRO A 433 60.26 -12.54 -14.23
N GLU A 434 60.00 -13.67 -14.90
CA GLU A 434 60.12 -15.01 -14.34
C GLU A 434 61.59 -15.36 -14.08
N LYS A 435 61.90 -15.81 -12.86
CA LYS A 435 63.04 -16.69 -12.59
C LYS A 435 62.47 -18.03 -12.14
N GLY A 436 62.74 -19.05 -12.95
CA GLY A 436 62.30 -20.41 -12.69
C GLY A 436 63.14 -21.17 -11.68
N VAL A 437 62.50 -22.27 -11.27
CA VAL A 437 63.00 -23.59 -10.86
C VAL A 437 63.21 -23.83 -9.36
N GLY A 438 62.46 -24.82 -8.84
CA GLY A 438 62.89 -25.62 -7.70
C GLY A 438 61.78 -26.28 -6.88
N SER A 439 61.23 -27.38 -7.39
CA SER A 439 60.84 -28.61 -6.68
C SER A 439 60.51 -28.57 -5.17
N MET A 440 59.28 -29.00 -4.86
CA MET A 440 58.88 -29.87 -3.75
C MET A 440 59.44 -29.58 -2.34
N SER A 441 58.60 -29.00 -1.49
CA SER A 441 58.31 -29.61 -0.18
C SER A 441 56.99 -29.06 0.36
N GLY A 442 56.19 -29.94 0.94
CA GLY A 442 54.88 -29.61 1.48
C GLY A 442 54.97 -28.54 2.55
N THR A 443 54.12 -27.53 2.42
CA THR A 443 53.61 -26.79 3.56
C THR A 443 52.15 -26.57 3.24
N GLN A 444 51.27 -27.22 4.00
CA GLN A 444 49.86 -26.86 4.04
C GLN A 444 49.81 -25.36 4.37
N SER A 445 49.55 -24.50 3.38
CA SER A 445 49.26 -23.11 3.67
C SER A 445 47.89 -23.10 4.34
N LYS A 446 47.92 -23.04 5.67
CA LYS A 446 46.78 -22.71 6.51
C LYS A 446 46.22 -21.39 5.96
N ALA A 447 45.09 -21.47 5.26
CA ALA A 447 44.46 -20.29 4.66
C ALA A 447 44.23 -19.27 5.78
N GLU A 448 44.78 -18.08 5.60
CA GLU A 448 44.71 -17.01 6.59
C GLU A 448 43.27 -16.48 6.58
N VAL A 449 42.52 -16.83 7.63
CA VAL A 449 41.11 -16.43 7.78
C VAL A 449 41.02 -14.91 7.79
N ASP A 450 40.15 -14.35 6.94
CA ASP A 450 39.91 -12.91 6.82
C ASP A 450 39.52 -12.31 8.18
N LEU A 451 40.40 -11.44 8.71
CA LEU A 451 40.28 -10.85 10.04
C LEU A 451 38.99 -10.04 10.20
N ASP A 452 38.54 -9.35 9.15
CA ASP A 452 37.32 -8.53 9.21
C ASP A 452 36.08 -9.42 9.36
N GLN A 453 36.09 -10.61 8.76
CA GLN A 453 35.00 -11.59 8.89
C GLN A 453 34.99 -12.20 10.29
N VAL A 454 36.16 -12.47 10.88
CA VAL A 454 36.28 -12.93 12.27
C VAL A 454 35.67 -11.89 13.21
N ILE A 455 36.08 -10.63 13.08
CA ILE A 455 35.56 -9.52 13.89
C ILE A 455 34.04 -9.39 13.71
N ALA A 456 33.53 -9.50 12.48
CA ALA A 456 32.10 -9.43 12.21
C ALA A 456 31.33 -10.54 12.94
N VAL A 457 31.80 -11.78 12.90
CA VAL A 457 31.18 -12.92 13.60
C VAL A 457 31.22 -12.71 15.12
N GLU A 458 32.37 -12.31 15.68
CA GLU A 458 32.50 -12.03 17.12
C GLU A 458 31.50 -10.94 17.57
N LYS A 459 31.35 -9.89 16.76
CA LYS A 459 30.38 -8.81 17.03
C LYS A 459 28.94 -9.30 16.91
N ILE A 460 28.63 -10.18 15.96
CA ILE A 460 27.30 -10.80 15.85
C ILE A 460 26.98 -11.62 17.11
N CYS A 461 27.91 -12.42 17.60
CA CYS A 461 27.69 -13.28 18.77
C CYS A 461 27.53 -12.48 20.08
N SER A 462 28.23 -11.34 20.19
CA SER A 462 28.35 -10.59 21.46
C SER A 462 27.36 -9.44 21.63
N ASN A 463 26.79 -8.90 20.55
CA ASN A 463 25.93 -7.70 20.61
C ASN A 463 24.50 -8.03 20.16
N PRO A 464 23.43 -7.46 20.75
CA PRO A 464 22.05 -7.66 20.28
C PRO A 464 21.73 -6.89 18.99
N VAL A 465 22.51 -5.87 18.63
CA VAL A 465 22.37 -5.15 17.36
C VAL A 465 23.73 -5.12 16.67
N THR A 466 23.77 -5.45 15.38
CA THR A 466 25.02 -5.44 14.60
C THR A 466 24.76 -4.94 13.19
N ILE A 467 25.61 -4.02 12.72
CA ILE A 467 25.60 -3.52 11.35
C ILE A 467 26.91 -3.93 10.70
N ILE A 468 26.85 -4.54 9.52
CA ILE A 468 28.01 -4.95 8.73
C ILE A 468 27.96 -4.24 7.39
N SER A 469 28.89 -3.32 7.20
CA SER A 469 29.06 -2.57 5.94
C SER A 469 30.21 -3.14 5.12
N GLY A 470 30.05 -3.25 3.80
CA GLY A 470 31.13 -3.66 2.90
C GLY A 470 30.74 -3.52 1.43
N LYS A 471 31.73 -3.53 0.53
CA LYS A 471 31.45 -3.49 -0.92
C LYS A 471 30.79 -4.79 -1.40
N GLY A 472 30.24 -4.76 -2.61
CA GLY A 472 29.79 -5.99 -3.29
C GLY A 472 30.95 -6.98 -3.41
N GLY A 473 30.68 -8.26 -3.15
CA GLY A 473 31.70 -9.32 -3.22
C GLY A 473 32.47 -9.60 -1.92
N CYS A 474 32.32 -8.79 -0.87
CA CYS A 474 33.00 -9.00 0.43
C CYS A 474 32.41 -10.14 1.28
N GLY A 475 31.51 -10.97 0.75
CA GLY A 475 30.99 -12.15 1.46
C GLY A 475 30.06 -11.89 2.66
N LYS A 476 29.55 -10.66 2.86
CA LYS A 476 28.70 -10.28 4.02
C LYS A 476 27.57 -11.29 4.31
N SER A 477 26.71 -11.54 3.32
CA SER A 477 25.58 -12.46 3.48
C SER A 477 26.06 -13.91 3.67
N THR A 478 27.19 -14.29 3.07
CA THR A 478 27.79 -15.62 3.22
C THR A 478 28.22 -15.87 4.66
N ILE A 479 28.89 -14.92 5.30
CA ILE A 479 29.37 -15.03 6.69
C ILE A 479 28.20 -15.25 7.65
N VAL A 480 27.15 -14.43 7.52
CA VAL A 480 25.96 -14.54 8.36
C VAL A 480 25.23 -15.87 8.11
N SER A 481 25.13 -16.30 6.85
CA SER A 481 24.53 -17.58 6.50
C SER A 481 25.29 -18.77 7.08
N CYS A 482 26.62 -18.75 6.99
CA CYS A 482 27.49 -19.78 7.55
C CYS A 482 27.33 -19.89 9.07
N LEU A 483 27.32 -18.75 9.77
CA LEU A 483 27.12 -18.71 11.22
C LEU A 483 25.79 -19.38 11.63
N PHE A 484 24.66 -18.92 11.09
CA PHE A 484 23.36 -19.44 11.51
C PHE A 484 23.07 -20.85 11.00
N ARG A 485 23.68 -21.27 9.89
CA ARG A 485 23.63 -22.67 9.44
C ARG A 485 24.38 -23.58 10.42
N HIS A 486 25.58 -23.18 10.84
CA HIS A 486 26.36 -23.94 11.82
C HIS A 486 25.60 -24.07 13.15
N LEU A 487 24.99 -22.99 13.63
CA LEU A 487 24.21 -23.00 14.87
C LEU A 487 22.99 -23.91 14.80
N LYS A 488 22.24 -23.87 13.69
CA LYS A 488 21.11 -24.80 13.47
C LYS A 488 21.55 -26.25 13.36
N GLN A 489 22.72 -26.51 12.78
CA GLN A 489 23.26 -27.86 12.68
C GLN A 489 23.64 -28.40 14.08
N MET A 490 24.30 -27.57 14.89
CA MET A 490 24.59 -27.90 16.29
C MET A 490 23.31 -28.14 17.11
N GLU A 491 22.27 -27.33 16.94
CA GLU A 491 20.98 -27.55 17.61
C GLU A 491 20.38 -28.92 17.27
N LYS A 492 20.40 -29.31 15.98
CA LYS A 492 19.90 -30.61 15.53
C LYS A 492 20.74 -31.78 16.05
N GLU A 493 22.06 -31.65 16.08
CA GLU A 493 22.97 -32.67 16.61
C GLU A 493 22.77 -32.87 18.11
N VAL A 494 22.57 -31.78 18.86
CA VAL A 494 22.26 -31.84 20.29
C VAL A 494 20.87 -32.45 20.53
N GLU A 495 19.87 -32.13 19.71
CA GLU A 495 18.54 -32.73 19.81
C GLU A 495 18.54 -34.21 19.45
N ALA A 496 19.31 -34.62 18.43
CA ALA A 496 19.52 -36.02 18.10
C ALA A 496 20.24 -36.75 19.23
N ALA A 497 21.35 -36.19 19.76
CA ALA A 497 22.08 -36.79 20.88
C ALA A 497 21.22 -36.86 22.17
N SER A 498 20.33 -35.91 22.39
CA SER A 498 19.38 -35.96 23.52
C SER A 498 18.38 -37.10 23.35
N LYS A 499 17.86 -37.31 22.12
CA LYS A 499 16.95 -38.41 21.80
C LYS A 499 17.65 -39.77 21.88
N ASP A 500 18.85 -39.88 21.33
CA ASP A 500 19.66 -41.10 21.39
C ASP A 500 19.98 -41.46 22.86
N PHE A 501 20.24 -40.47 23.71
CA PHE A 501 20.46 -40.68 25.14
C PHE A 501 19.18 -41.10 25.90
N GLU A 502 18.03 -40.53 25.55
CA GLU A 502 16.73 -40.95 26.10
C GLU A 502 16.35 -42.37 25.64
N GLU A 503 16.67 -42.74 24.39
CA GLU A 503 16.45 -44.09 23.85
C GLU A 503 17.42 -45.14 24.41
N ASP A 504 18.67 -44.77 24.73
CA ASP A 504 19.66 -45.65 25.37
C ASP A 504 19.37 -45.89 26.88
N LEU A 505 18.64 -44.98 27.54
CA LEU A 505 18.26 -45.10 28.95
C LEU A 505 17.05 -46.01 29.21
N ASP A 506 16.30 -46.43 28.18
CA ASP A 506 15.23 -47.44 28.28
C ASP A 506 15.75 -48.89 28.37
N ALA A 507 17.06 -49.07 28.64
CA ALA A 507 17.69 -50.37 28.86
C ALA A 507 18.54 -50.44 30.15
N SER A 508 17.95 -50.16 31.33
CA SER A 508 18.17 -50.95 32.58
C SER A 508 17.50 -50.34 33.81
N GLU A 509 16.64 -51.10 34.49
CA GLU A 509 15.99 -50.72 35.75
C GLU A 509 16.90 -50.86 37.01
N GLU A 510 18.18 -50.49 36.96
CA GLU A 510 19.10 -50.81 38.08
C GLU A 510 19.94 -49.67 38.68
N TRP A 511 19.64 -48.39 38.40
CA TRP A 511 20.34 -47.26 39.06
C TRP A 511 19.43 -46.24 39.77
N ASN A 512 18.24 -46.64 40.22
CA ASN A 512 17.37 -45.82 41.09
C ASN A 512 17.81 -45.81 42.57
N THR A 513 19.10 -45.56 42.85
CA THR A 513 19.55 -45.33 44.25
C THR A 513 20.86 -44.53 44.38
N PHE A 514 20.94 -43.32 43.83
CA PHE A 514 21.85 -42.29 44.38
C PHE A 514 21.24 -40.89 44.21
N ASP A 515 21.00 -40.26 45.36
CA ASP A 515 20.48 -38.91 45.53
C ASP A 515 21.62 -37.90 45.29
N HIS A 516 21.63 -37.21 44.15
CA HIS A 516 22.42 -35.99 43.91
C HIS A 516 21.85 -35.17 42.74
N HIS A 517 21.10 -34.10 43.05
CA HIS A 517 21.36 -32.72 42.59
C HIS A 517 22.19 -32.53 41.29
N TRP A 518 21.68 -32.95 40.13
CA TRP A 518 22.17 -32.59 38.79
C TRP A 518 21.08 -33.05 37.79
N GLU A 519 20.06 -32.26 37.46
CA GLU A 519 19.99 -31.55 36.16
C GLU A 519 18.68 -30.71 36.01
N SER A 520 18.22 -30.04 37.07
CA SER A 520 17.07 -29.12 36.93
C SER A 520 17.43 -27.72 36.40
N GLU A 521 18.71 -27.42 36.15
CA GLU A 521 19.17 -26.11 35.66
C GLU A 521 19.39 -26.04 34.13
N ASN A 522 19.43 -27.17 33.41
CA ASN A 522 19.68 -27.16 31.95
C ASN A 522 18.41 -27.21 31.08
N LEU A 523 17.21 -27.36 31.66
CA LEU A 523 15.96 -27.35 30.90
C LEU A 523 15.45 -25.92 30.56
N GLN A 524 16.01 -24.88 31.20
CA GLN A 524 15.63 -23.47 30.97
C GLN A 524 16.41 -22.77 29.85
N ALA A 525 17.42 -23.41 29.24
CA ALA A 525 18.35 -22.75 28.32
C ALA A 525 18.25 -23.17 26.84
N LYS A 526 17.23 -23.94 26.41
CA LYS A 526 17.00 -24.20 24.96
C LYS A 526 16.30 -23.00 24.29
N LYS A 527 17.04 -21.90 24.06
CA LYS A 527 16.58 -20.81 23.18
C LYS A 527 16.64 -21.32 21.73
N LEU A 528 15.52 -21.82 21.19
CA LEU A 528 15.39 -22.12 19.76
C LEU A 528 15.63 -20.84 18.93
N LEU A 529 16.72 -20.82 18.15
CA LEU A 529 17.08 -19.67 17.32
C LEU A 529 16.24 -19.63 16.03
N ASN A 530 15.12 -18.92 16.09
CA ASN A 530 14.29 -18.66 14.93
C ASN A 530 14.79 -17.43 14.15
N VAL A 531 15.58 -17.72 13.12
CA VAL A 531 16.20 -16.73 12.24
C VAL A 531 15.30 -16.37 11.07
N LEU A 532 15.02 -15.08 10.91
CA LEU A 532 14.26 -14.51 9.80
C LEU A 532 15.20 -13.72 8.86
N PHE A 533 15.35 -14.24 7.63
CA PHE A 533 16.10 -13.56 6.57
C PHE A 533 15.18 -12.63 5.79
N THR A 534 15.62 -11.38 5.63
CA THR A 534 14.84 -10.35 4.94
C THR A 534 15.66 -9.50 4.00
N ALA A 535 14.98 -8.93 3.01
CA ALA A 535 15.53 -7.95 2.09
C ALA A 535 14.45 -6.92 1.68
N PRO A 536 14.82 -5.74 1.20
CA PRO A 536 13.87 -4.71 0.77
C PRO A 536 13.12 -5.07 -0.52
N THR A 537 13.76 -5.80 -1.45
CA THR A 537 13.19 -6.14 -2.76
C THR A 537 13.02 -7.65 -2.93
N GLY A 538 12.05 -8.06 -3.77
CA GLY A 538 11.80 -9.47 -4.06
C GLY A 538 12.99 -10.17 -4.71
N ARG A 539 13.70 -9.50 -5.62
CA ARG A 539 14.92 -10.07 -6.25
C ARG A 539 16.03 -10.32 -5.23
N ALA A 540 16.28 -9.36 -4.33
CA ALA A 540 17.27 -9.52 -3.27
C ALA A 540 16.88 -10.64 -2.29
N ALA A 541 15.59 -10.73 -1.92
CA ALA A 541 15.09 -11.82 -1.08
C ALA A 541 15.27 -13.20 -1.74
N SER A 542 14.95 -13.33 -3.03
CA SER A 542 15.16 -14.59 -3.77
C SER A 542 16.64 -14.99 -3.82
N LEU A 543 17.53 -14.04 -4.13
CA LEU A 543 18.98 -14.29 -4.14
C LEU A 543 19.52 -14.66 -2.75
N LEU A 544 19.01 -14.00 -1.70
CA LEU A 544 19.35 -14.34 -0.31
C LEU A 544 18.87 -15.75 0.04
N SER A 545 17.68 -16.14 -0.40
CA SER A 545 17.16 -17.49 -0.20
C SER A 545 18.00 -18.55 -0.91
N GLU A 546 18.42 -18.28 -2.14
CA GLU A 546 19.30 -19.17 -2.93
C GLU A 546 20.68 -19.35 -2.26
N LYS A 547 21.32 -18.27 -1.81
CA LYS A 547 22.63 -18.31 -1.14
C LYS A 547 22.59 -18.96 0.25
N THR A 548 21.51 -18.71 1.00
CA THR A 548 21.38 -19.22 2.37
C THR A 548 20.85 -20.64 2.42
N HIS A 549 20.14 -21.09 1.37
CA HIS A 549 19.25 -22.26 1.36
C HIS A 549 18.16 -22.22 2.45
N LEU A 550 17.77 -21.01 2.87
CA LEU A 550 16.73 -20.77 3.86
C LEU A 550 15.67 -19.84 3.26
N PRO A 551 14.41 -19.91 3.73
CA PRO A 551 13.38 -19.01 3.25
C PRO A 551 13.72 -17.57 3.64
N ALA A 552 13.72 -16.67 2.66
CA ALA A 552 13.87 -15.24 2.85
C ALA A 552 12.62 -14.51 2.35
N TYR A 553 12.29 -13.41 3.02
CA TYR A 553 11.07 -12.65 2.76
C TYR A 553 11.38 -11.18 2.54
N THR A 554 10.50 -10.45 1.86
CA THR A 554 10.61 -8.99 1.83
C THR A 554 10.11 -8.40 3.14
N LEU A 555 10.65 -7.24 3.54
CA LEU A 555 10.12 -6.49 4.69
C LEU A 555 8.60 -6.20 4.53
N HIS A 556 8.16 -5.94 3.30
CA HIS A 556 6.75 -5.76 2.96
C HIS A 556 5.90 -7.03 3.17
N GLN A 557 6.43 -8.22 2.85
CA GLN A 557 5.71 -9.49 3.08
C GLN A 557 5.42 -9.72 4.57
N ILE A 558 6.31 -9.31 5.46
CA ILE A 558 6.11 -9.40 6.92
C ILE A 558 4.95 -8.47 7.34
N ILE A 559 4.97 -7.21 6.88
CA ILE A 559 3.92 -6.23 7.18
C ILE A 559 2.56 -6.72 6.65
N CYS A 560 2.50 -7.17 5.39
CA CYS A 560 1.27 -7.69 4.78
C CYS A 560 0.76 -8.94 5.51
N SER A 561 1.66 -9.85 5.90
CA SER A 561 1.30 -11.04 6.68
C SER A 561 0.66 -10.66 8.01
N PHE A 562 1.21 -9.66 8.71
CA PHE A 562 0.62 -9.18 9.96
C PHE A 562 -0.76 -8.55 9.76
N LYS A 563 -0.90 -7.70 8.73
CA LYS A 563 -2.19 -7.06 8.40
C LYS A 563 -3.28 -8.09 8.11
N TRP A 564 -2.96 -9.13 7.34
CA TRP A 564 -3.89 -10.22 7.04
C TRP A 564 -4.24 -11.01 8.29
N TRP A 565 -3.25 -11.39 9.08
CA TRP A 565 -3.45 -12.09 10.35
C TRP A 565 -4.38 -11.33 11.31
N ARG A 566 -4.23 -10.00 11.40
CA ARG A 566 -5.08 -9.16 12.24
C ARG A 566 -6.53 -9.09 11.75
N ARG A 567 -6.77 -9.22 10.45
CA ARG A 567 -8.13 -9.24 9.88
C ARG A 567 -8.82 -10.60 10.05
N SER A 568 -8.06 -11.68 10.21
CA SER A 568 -8.59 -13.04 10.30
C SER A 568 -8.80 -13.49 11.75
N GLU A 569 -9.74 -12.89 12.49
CA GLU A 569 -10.27 -13.27 13.84
C GLU A 569 -9.29 -13.91 14.86
N HIS A 570 -7.98 -13.72 14.70
CA HIS A 570 -6.89 -14.30 15.49
C HIS A 570 -6.98 -15.82 15.77
N ALA A 571 -7.55 -16.62 14.87
CA ALA A 571 -7.73 -18.06 15.10
C ALA A 571 -6.40 -18.84 15.23
N GLN A 572 -5.29 -18.29 14.73
CA GLN A 572 -3.95 -18.89 14.79
C GLN A 572 -2.92 -17.85 15.23
N GLN A 573 -1.78 -18.27 15.76
CA GLN A 573 -0.67 -17.37 16.09
C GLN A 573 -0.03 -16.78 14.81
N TRP A 574 0.45 -15.54 14.86
CA TRP A 574 1.07 -14.92 13.70
C TRP A 574 2.33 -15.69 13.25
N LYS A 575 2.50 -15.88 11.93
CA LYS A 575 3.58 -16.66 11.31
C LYS A 575 4.99 -16.32 11.83
N PHE A 576 5.26 -15.06 12.15
CA PHE A 576 6.58 -14.58 12.57
C PHE A 576 6.71 -14.37 14.08
N SER A 577 5.73 -14.80 14.87
CA SER A 577 5.70 -14.61 16.33
C SER A 577 6.85 -15.27 17.09
N ALA A 578 7.39 -16.38 16.58
CA ALA A 578 8.47 -17.09 17.22
C ALA A 578 9.87 -16.54 16.84
N VAL A 579 9.95 -15.51 15.98
CA VAL A 579 11.22 -14.97 15.46
C VAL A 579 12.03 -14.33 16.59
N THR A 580 13.29 -14.73 16.70
CA THR A 580 14.25 -14.20 17.69
C THR A 580 15.39 -13.42 17.07
N VAL A 581 15.72 -13.70 15.80
CA VAL A 581 16.79 -13.02 15.05
C VAL A 581 16.24 -12.47 13.74
N LEU A 582 16.38 -11.16 13.53
CA LEU A 582 16.08 -10.50 12.26
C LEU A 582 17.38 -10.18 11.51
N ILE A 583 17.49 -10.64 10.27
CA ILE A 583 18.56 -10.28 9.34
C ILE A 583 17.98 -9.48 8.20
N VAL A 584 18.54 -8.30 7.94
CA VAL A 584 18.15 -7.41 6.85
C VAL A 584 19.33 -7.28 5.88
N ASP A 585 19.25 -7.94 4.74
CA ASP A 585 20.20 -7.76 3.63
C ASP A 585 19.80 -6.55 2.78
N GLU A 586 20.78 -5.95 2.09
CA GLU A 586 20.61 -4.69 1.33
C GLU A 586 20.00 -3.56 2.19
N GLY A 587 20.46 -3.45 3.44
CA GLY A 587 19.98 -2.49 4.45
C GLY A 587 20.07 -1.03 4.03
N SER A 588 20.95 -0.71 3.06
CA SER A 588 21.09 0.62 2.47
C SER A 588 19.85 1.10 1.71
N LEU A 589 19.00 0.18 1.25
CA LEU A 589 17.76 0.49 0.52
C LEU A 589 16.53 0.54 1.43
N VAL A 590 16.69 0.33 2.74
CA VAL A 590 15.56 0.23 3.68
C VAL A 590 15.16 1.62 4.15
N SER A 591 13.90 2.00 3.93
CA SER A 591 13.36 3.28 4.39
C SER A 591 13.08 3.28 5.89
N VAL A 592 13.15 4.46 6.50
CA VAL A 592 12.87 4.70 7.94
C VAL A 592 11.47 4.18 8.31
N HIS A 593 10.47 4.43 7.47
CA HIS A 593 9.10 3.98 7.72
C HIS A 593 8.98 2.45 7.77
N ILE A 594 9.53 1.75 6.77
CA ILE A 594 9.44 0.28 6.69
C ILE A 594 10.22 -0.39 7.82
N LEU A 595 11.42 0.12 8.14
CA LEU A 595 12.21 -0.40 9.25
C LEU A 595 11.47 -0.23 10.59
N SER A 596 10.92 0.97 10.83
CA SER A 596 10.14 1.25 12.04
C SER A 596 8.96 0.29 12.19
N LEU A 597 8.20 0.06 11.11
CA LEU A 597 7.06 -0.85 11.15
C LEU A 597 7.47 -2.28 11.43
N VAL A 598 8.50 -2.80 10.76
CA VAL A 598 8.96 -4.18 10.97
C VAL A 598 9.52 -4.38 12.38
N LEU A 599 10.33 -3.44 12.88
CA LEU A 599 10.84 -3.50 14.26
C LEU A 599 9.70 -3.47 15.26
N LYS A 600 8.74 -2.56 15.09
CA LYS A 600 7.55 -2.51 15.94
C LYS A 600 6.81 -3.85 15.98
N LEU A 601 6.50 -4.43 14.82
CA LEU A 601 5.77 -5.69 14.75
C LEU A 601 6.51 -6.84 15.42
N LEU A 602 7.83 -6.93 15.22
CA LEU A 602 8.64 -8.01 15.78
C LEU A 602 8.98 -7.82 17.26
N CYS A 603 9.11 -6.59 17.74
CA CYS A 603 9.32 -6.31 19.16
C CYS A 603 8.03 -6.47 19.98
N GLU A 604 6.87 -6.04 19.45
CA GLU A 604 5.59 -6.09 20.17
C GLU A 604 4.86 -7.44 20.03
N HIS A 605 5.06 -8.16 18.92
CA HIS A 605 4.32 -9.39 18.61
C HIS A 605 5.19 -10.62 18.31
N ALA A 606 6.51 -10.50 18.43
CA ALA A 606 7.43 -11.63 18.38
C ALA A 606 8.44 -11.59 19.55
N GLN A 607 9.45 -12.44 19.49
CA GLN A 607 10.48 -12.58 20.55
C GLN A 607 11.82 -12.01 20.09
N LEU A 608 11.81 -10.90 19.35
CA LEU A 608 13.01 -10.34 18.75
C LEU A 608 14.05 -9.99 19.82
N ALA A 609 15.21 -10.65 19.73
CA ALA A 609 16.35 -10.46 20.63
C ALA A 609 17.62 -9.98 19.89
N LYS A 610 17.65 -10.12 18.57
CA LYS A 610 18.82 -9.81 17.75
C LYS A 610 18.44 -9.17 16.42
N LEU A 611 19.10 -8.06 16.09
CA LEU A 611 19.03 -7.38 14.80
C LEU A 611 20.39 -7.39 14.09
N ILE A 612 20.41 -7.80 12.83
CA ILE A 612 21.58 -7.74 11.95
C ILE A 612 21.20 -7.01 10.67
N ILE A 613 21.93 -5.94 10.34
CA ILE A 613 21.75 -5.19 9.09
C ILE A 613 23.03 -5.32 8.25
N LEU A 614 22.88 -5.73 6.99
CA LEU A 614 23.96 -5.88 6.02
C LEU A 614 23.82 -4.82 4.93
N GLY A 615 24.89 -4.08 4.65
CA GLY A 615 24.92 -2.98 3.66
C GLY A 615 26.16 -3.00 2.80
#